data_AF-A0A9J6QLE4-F1
#
_entry.id   AF-A0A9J6QLE4-F1
#
_cell.length_a   1.000
_cell.length_b   1.000
_cell.length_c   1.000
_cell.angle_alpha   90.00
_cell.angle_beta   90.00
_cell.angle_gamma   90.00
#
_symmetry.space_group_name_H-M   'P 1'
#
loop_
_entity.id
_entity.type
_entity.pdbx_description
1 polymer ?
#
loop_
_entity_poly.entity_id
_entity_poly.type
_entity_poly.pdbx_seq_one_letter_code
_entity_poly.pdbx_strand_id
1 'polypeptide(L)'
;MTSIQKMLYEKNYKKYPRLLEAIESSPDTYKKQIRILEQLEGEKKVFRIRPESREVKRFETDYDTLQAYYLHGYETAKNCWSGLMSFLKGAAAIKAKEIVQ
;
A
#
# COMPACT_ATOMS: atom_id res chain seq x y z
N MET A 1 3.38 2.39 18.54
CA MET A 1 4.67 1.92 19.09
C MET A 1 4.44 1.49 20.53
N THR A 2 5.06 0.40 20.99
CA THR A 2 4.93 -0.02 22.40
C THR A 2 5.74 0.92 23.31
N SER A 3 5.38 1.00 24.60
CA SER A 3 6.05 1.87 25.57
C SER A 3 7.55 1.57 25.69
N ILE A 4 7.93 0.29 25.63
CA ILE A 4 9.35 -0.15 25.70
C ILE A 4 10.12 0.31 24.46
N GLN A 5 9.52 0.17 23.26
CA GLN A 5 10.15 0.61 22.02
C GLN A 5 10.39 2.13 22.04
N LYS A 6 9.40 2.92 22.49
CA LYS A 6 9.53 4.37 22.60
C LYS A 6 10.73 4.77 23.47
N MET A 7 10.84 4.19 24.67
CA MET A 7 11.97 4.46 25.57
C MET A 7 13.32 4.11 24.94
N LEU A 8 13.41 3.00 24.21
CA LEU A 8 14.63 2.60 23.50
C LEU A 8 15.01 3.59 22.40
N TYR A 9 14.04 4.04 21.61
CA TYR A 9 14.30 5.03 20.55
C TYR A 9 14.74 6.37 21.14
N GLU A 10 14.05 6.89 22.15
CA GLU A 10 14.39 8.16 22.81
C GLU A 10 15.80 8.14 23.40
N LYS A 11 16.21 7.02 24.02
CA LYS A 11 17.55 6.88 24.58
C LYS A 11 18.64 6.83 23.50
N ASN A 12 18.42 6.07 22.43
CA ASN A 12 19.43 5.84 21.40
C ASN A 12 19.53 6.99 20.37
N TYR A 13 18.42 7.68 20.09
CA TYR A 13 18.34 8.72 19.06
C TYR A 13 18.10 10.12 19.64
N LYS A 14 18.47 10.36 20.91
CA LYS A 14 18.34 11.67 21.59
C LYS A 14 18.93 12.84 20.80
N LYS A 15 19.99 12.59 20.02
CA LYS A 15 20.65 13.60 19.17
C LYS A 15 19.82 13.98 17.92
N TYR A 16 18.76 13.23 17.60
CA TYR A 16 17.97 13.37 16.38
C TYR A 16 16.47 13.52 16.69
N PRO A 17 16.02 14.66 17.24
CA PRO A 17 14.63 14.86 17.67
C PRO A 17 13.62 14.73 16.51
N ARG A 18 13.97 15.21 15.31
CA ARG A 18 13.11 15.09 14.13
C ARG A 18 12.94 13.64 13.64
N LEU A 19 13.94 12.79 13.87
CA LEU A 19 13.83 11.37 13.55
C LEU A 19 12.86 10.68 14.51
N LEU A 20 12.90 11.01 15.79
CA LEU A 20 11.95 10.50 16.78
C LEU A 20 10.51 10.88 16.42
N GLU A 21 10.28 12.15 16.10
CA GLU A 21 8.97 12.64 15.65
C GLU A 21 8.47 11.89 14.40
N ALA A 22 9.36 11.66 13.43
CA ALA A 22 9.02 10.90 12.22
C ALA A 22 8.65 9.44 12.53
N ILE A 23 9.40 8.78 13.42
CA ILE A 23 9.12 7.39 13.84
C ILE A 23 7.78 7.32 14.57
N GLU A 24 7.48 8.29 15.43
CA GLU A 24 6.23 8.33 16.19
C GLU A 24 5.02 8.62 15.31
N SER A 25 5.14 9.55 14.36
CA SER A 25 4.06 9.95 13.46
C SER A 25 3.84 9.01 12.27
N SER A 26 4.78 8.09 12.00
CA SER A 26 4.72 7.16 10.86
C SER A 26 3.42 6.33 10.80
N PRO A 27 2.90 5.72 11.90
CA PRO A 27 1.66 4.95 11.85
C PRO A 27 0.44 5.79 11.46
N ASP A 28 0.35 7.03 11.95
CA ASP A 28 -0.78 7.90 11.66
C ASP A 28 -0.70 8.48 10.25
N THR A 29 0.52 8.77 9.78
CA THR A 29 0.79 9.09 8.38
C THR A 29 0.31 7.98 7.46
N TYR A 30 0.66 6.72 7.76
CA TYR A 30 0.21 5.57 6.98
C TYR A 30 -1.32 5.42 6.97
N LYS A 31 -1.99 5.53 8.12
CA LYS A 31 -3.46 5.52 8.20
C LYS A 31 -4.09 6.61 7.34
N LYS A 32 -3.53 7.82 7.36
CA LYS A 32 -4.00 8.94 6.53
C LYS A 32 -3.88 8.61 5.03
N GLN A 33 -2.75 8.03 4.62
CA GLN A 33 -2.53 7.60 3.23
C GLN A 33 -3.53 6.52 2.81
N ILE A 34 -3.81 5.53 3.67
CA ILE A 34 -4.82 4.50 3.38
C ILE A 34 -6.21 5.11 3.18
N ARG A 35 -6.63 6.05 4.02
CA ARG A 35 -7.93 6.74 3.84
C ARG A 35 -8.03 7.49 2.52
N ILE A 36 -6.95 8.17 2.13
CA ILE A 36 -6.89 8.87 0.84
C ILE A 36 -7.01 7.87 -0.31
N LEU A 37 -6.32 6.72 -0.23
CA LEU A 37 -6.43 5.66 -1.24
C LEU A 37 -7.85 5.11 -1.34
N GLU A 38 -8.52 4.83 -0.22
CA GLU A 38 -9.91 4.36 -0.18
C GLU A 38 -10.88 5.37 -0.81
N GLN A 39 -10.69 6.66 -0.53
CA GLN A 39 -11.47 7.72 -1.15
C GLN A 39 -11.26 7.76 -2.68
N LEU A 40 -10.00 7.72 -3.13
CA LEU A 40 -9.67 7.77 -4.57
C LEU A 40 -10.17 6.53 -5.33
N GLU A 41 -10.19 5.37 -4.66
CA GLU A 41 -10.75 4.13 -5.19
C GLU A 41 -12.28 4.25 -5.34
N GLY A 42 -12.98 4.80 -4.33
CA GLY A 42 -14.42 5.09 -4.41
C GLY A 42 -14.79 6.10 -5.49
N GLU A 43 -13.93 7.12 -5.70
CA GLU A 43 -14.06 8.10 -6.78
C GLU A 43 -13.66 7.54 -8.16
N LYS A 44 -13.25 6.26 -8.25
CA LYS A 44 -12.76 5.60 -9.48
C LYS A 44 -11.61 6.34 -10.15
N LYS A 45 -10.78 7.04 -9.37
CA LYS A 45 -9.55 7.70 -9.85
C LYS A 45 -8.32 6.79 -9.78
N VAL A 46 -8.35 5.80 -8.89
CA VAL A 46 -7.28 4.84 -8.69
C VAL A 46 -7.86 3.43 -8.73
N PHE A 47 -7.14 2.52 -9.38
CA PHE A 47 -7.40 1.08 -9.32
C PHE A 47 -6.34 0.40 -8.45
N ARG A 48 -6.76 -0.24 -7.36
CA ARG A 48 -5.85 -0.83 -6.36
C ARG A 48 -5.60 -2.31 -6.67
N ILE A 49 -4.34 -2.68 -6.82
CA ILE A 49 -3.89 -4.08 -6.85
C ILE A 49 -3.06 -4.30 -5.60
N ARG A 50 -3.46 -5.26 -4.76
CA ARG A 50 -2.73 -5.65 -3.55
C ARG A 50 -2.84 -7.16 -3.34
N PRO A 51 -1.82 -7.82 -2.76
CA PRO A 51 -1.93 -9.21 -2.38
C PRO A 51 -3.00 -9.40 -1.29
N GLU A 52 -3.80 -10.45 -1.40
CA GLU A 52 -4.81 -10.83 -0.38
C GLU A 52 -4.21 -11.74 0.70
N SER A 53 -3.24 -12.56 0.32
CA SER A 53 -2.49 -13.40 1.25
C SER A 53 -1.55 -12.58 2.16
N ARG A 54 -1.30 -13.09 3.36
CA ARG A 54 -0.30 -12.55 4.29
C ARG A 54 1.07 -12.44 3.62
N GLU A 55 1.75 -11.32 3.83
CA GLU A 55 3.11 -11.09 3.35
C GLU A 55 4.09 -12.13 3.90
N VAL A 56 5.04 -12.55 3.06
CA VAL A 56 6.20 -13.34 3.50
C VAL A 56 7.03 -12.55 4.50
N LYS A 57 7.80 -13.25 5.33
CA LYS A 57 8.69 -12.60 6.28
C LYS A 57 9.75 -11.79 5.52
N ARG A 58 10.20 -10.68 6.11
CA ARG A 58 11.23 -9.81 5.51
C ARG A 58 12.55 -10.53 5.20
N PHE A 59 12.91 -11.53 6.00
CA PHE A 59 14.10 -12.36 5.82
C PHE A 59 13.72 -13.80 5.49
N GLU A 60 12.63 -13.99 4.72
CA GLU A 60 12.27 -15.32 4.23
C GLU A 60 13.30 -15.80 3.20
N THR A 61 13.70 -17.06 3.34
CA THR A 61 14.71 -17.70 2.47
C THR A 61 14.25 -19.04 1.95
N ASP A 62 13.17 -19.59 2.51
CA ASP A 62 12.59 -20.83 2.02
C ASP A 62 12.04 -20.66 0.60
N TYR A 63 12.54 -21.47 -0.32
CA TYR A 63 12.23 -21.35 -1.74
C TYR A 63 10.74 -21.62 -2.00
N ASP A 64 10.18 -22.68 -1.41
CA ASP A 64 8.79 -23.08 -1.66
C ASP A 64 7.81 -21.99 -1.19
N THR A 65 8.08 -21.38 -0.04
CA THR A 65 7.31 -20.25 0.48
C THR A 65 7.36 -19.04 -0.46
N LEU A 66 8.55 -18.70 -0.96
CA LEU A 66 8.71 -17.60 -1.91
C LEU A 66 8.03 -17.89 -3.26
N GLN A 67 8.15 -19.11 -3.75
CA GLN A 67 7.53 -19.55 -4.99
C GLN A 67 6.00 -19.52 -4.89
N ALA A 68 5.44 -20.03 -3.78
CA ALA A 68 4.01 -19.97 -3.52
C ALA A 68 3.50 -18.52 -3.50
N TYR A 69 4.21 -17.62 -2.81
CA TYR A 69 3.83 -16.20 -2.75
C TYR A 69 3.91 -15.51 -4.13
N TYR A 70 4.91 -15.87 -4.92
CA TYR A 70 5.04 -15.41 -6.30
C TYR A 70 3.85 -15.84 -7.17
N LEU A 71 3.50 -17.14 -7.13
CA LEU A 71 2.37 -17.68 -7.89
C LEU A 71 1.04 -17.04 -7.48
N HIS A 72 0.83 -16.83 -6.18
CA HIS A 72 -0.33 -16.09 -5.68
C HIS A 72 -0.42 -14.67 -6.26
N GLY A 73 0.72 -13.98 -6.44
CA GLY A 73 0.77 -12.69 -7.13
C GLY A 73 0.26 -12.76 -8.58
N TYR A 74 0.61 -13.82 -9.31
CA TYR A 74 0.09 -14.04 -10.68
C TYR A 74 -1.41 -14.27 -10.70
N GLU A 75 -1.92 -15.09 -9.80
CA GLU A 75 -3.35 -15.35 -9.68
C GLU A 75 -4.12 -14.08 -9.32
N THR A 76 -3.59 -13.30 -8.37
CA THR A 76 -4.15 -11.99 -8.00
C THR A 76 -4.25 -11.07 -9.23
N ALA A 77 -3.16 -10.95 -10.00
CA ALA A 77 -3.15 -10.10 -11.20
C ALA A 77 -4.16 -10.58 -12.26
N LYS A 78 -4.26 -11.89 -12.49
CA LYS A 78 -5.25 -12.48 -13.39
C LYS A 78 -6.68 -12.17 -12.94
N ASN A 79 -6.97 -12.30 -11.65
CA ASN A 79 -8.29 -12.02 -11.09
C ASN A 79 -8.67 -10.54 -11.20
N CYS A 80 -7.69 -9.64 -11.04
CA CYS A 80 -7.91 -8.19 -11.19
C CYS A 80 -8.06 -7.73 -12.65
N TRP A 81 -7.77 -8.57 -13.64
CA TRP A 81 -7.69 -8.18 -15.06
C TRP A 81 -8.97 -7.54 -15.59
N SER A 82 -10.12 -8.16 -15.32
CA SER A 82 -11.43 -7.66 -15.76
C SER A 82 -11.77 -6.30 -15.14
N GLY A 83 -11.46 -6.13 -13.86
CA GLY A 83 -11.62 -4.86 -13.13
C GLY A 83 -10.72 -3.76 -13.70
N LEU A 84 -9.46 -4.08 -13.97
CA LEU A 84 -8.50 -3.14 -14.57
C LEU A 84 -8.96 -2.68 -15.95
N MET A 85 -9.39 -3.60 -16.80
CA MET A 85 -9.90 -3.25 -18.14
C MET A 85 -11.15 -2.38 -18.07
N SER A 86 -12.03 -2.64 -17.10
CA SER A 86 -13.23 -1.82 -16.86
C SER A 86 -12.86 -0.41 -16.39
N PHE A 87 -11.88 -0.30 -15.50
CA PHE A 87 -11.34 0.97 -15.02
C PHE A 87 -10.71 1.78 -16.16
N LEU A 88 -9.85 1.18 -16.99
CA LEU A 88 -9.19 1.87 -18.11
C LEU A 88 -10.18 2.35 -19.17
N LYS A 89 -11.20 1.55 -19.50
CA LYS A 89 -12.28 1.95 -20.40
C LYS A 89 -13.11 3.10 -19.84
N GLY A 90 -13.44 3.05 -18.54
CA GLY A 90 -14.14 4.13 -17.85
C GLY A 90 -13.32 5.43 -17.79
N ALA A 91 -12.02 5.33 -17.53
CA ALA A 91 -11.10 6.47 -17.53
C ALA A 91 -10.98 7.13 -18.91
N ALA A 92 -10.96 6.34 -19.98
CA ALA A 92 -10.97 6.86 -21.35
C ALA A 92 -12.24 7.67 -21.66
N ALA A 93 -13.40 7.24 -21.15
CA ALA A 93 -14.67 7.97 -21.31
C ALA A 93 -14.72 9.28 -20.51
N ILE A 94 -14.05 9.35 -19.35
CA ILE A 94 -13.94 10.58 -18.55
C ILE A 94 -13.04 11.59 -19.27
N LYS A 95 -11.88 11.17 -19.78
CA LYS A 95 -10.99 12.04 -20.57
C LYS A 95 -11.66 12.59 -21.83
N ALA A 96 -12.47 11.77 -22.51
CA ALA A 96 -13.22 12.22 -23.68
C ALA A 96 -14.28 13.30 -23.35
N LYS A 97 -14.82 13.32 -22.12
CA LYS A 97 -15.74 14.38 -21.66
C LYS A 97 -15.04 15.67 -21.27
N GLU A 98 -13.84 15.59 -20.71
CA GLU A 98 -13.04 16.79 -20.33
C GLU A 98 -12.44 17.53 -21.54
N ILE A 99 -12.26 16.88 -22.68
CA ILE A 99 -11.76 17.50 -23.92
C ILE A 99 -12.86 18.27 -24.68
N VAL A 100 -14.14 18.01 -24.37
CA VAL A 100 -15.30 18.60 -25.05
C VAL A 100 -15.93 19.76 -24.25
N GLN A 101 -15.29 20.16 -23.13
CA GLN A 101 -15.58 21.40 -22.40
C GLN A 101 -14.49 22.43 -22.63
#